data_AF-A0AA36FFE0-F1
#
_entry.id   AF-A0AA36FFE0-F1
#
_cell.length_a   1.000
_cell.length_b   1.000
_cell.length_c   1.000
_cell.angle_alpha   90.00
_cell.angle_beta   90.00
_cell.angle_gamma   90.00
#
_symmetry.space_group_name_H-M   'P 1'
#
loop_
_entity.id
_entity.type
_entity.pdbx_description
1 polymer ?
#
loop_
_entity_poly.entity_id
_entity_poly.type
_entity_poly.pdbx_seq_one_letter_code
_entity_poly.pdbx_strand_id
1 'polypeptide(L)'
;MRSNVYPTRETLTRGLRGDSTCPRCRLGAETISHVSGVCGALKGPRLARHNKICDLVAKEAVDHGWSVSVEPSYIINGSRLIPDLVFSRPEKVVVVDVTIRLEQGDALKEAALEKMRKYRPLEQLLLQEFNWPVEVHGLPIGACGAWCRPASLALDALGIKDESFQRLLSRTSLICTYNMLRD
;
A
#
# COMPACT_ATOMS: atom_id res chain seq x y z
N MET A 1 4.08 11.67 15.36
CA MET A 1 3.24 10.67 14.63
C MET A 1 3.78 9.24 14.76
N ARG A 2 5.10 9.01 14.81
CA ARG A 2 5.69 7.69 15.12
C ARG A 2 5.29 7.09 16.48
N SER A 3 4.88 7.93 17.44
CA SER A 3 4.49 7.53 18.80
C SER A 3 2.98 7.32 18.99
N ASN A 4 2.18 7.25 17.91
CA ASN A 4 0.71 7.10 18.01
C ASN A 4 0.01 8.21 18.83
N VAL A 5 0.62 9.39 18.90
CA VAL A 5 0.17 10.55 19.71
C VAL A 5 -0.79 11.50 18.98
N TYR A 6 -1.36 11.08 17.85
CA TYR A 6 -2.35 11.95 17.20
C TYR A 6 -3.62 12.01 18.08
N PRO A 7 -4.16 13.20 18.37
CA PRO A 7 -5.30 13.36 19.25
C PRO A 7 -6.60 12.97 18.53
N THR A 8 -6.81 11.68 18.32
CA THR A 8 -8.12 11.16 17.92
C THR A 8 -9.09 11.23 19.09
N ARG A 9 -10.40 11.20 18.83
CA ARG A 9 -11.36 11.15 19.93
C ARG A 9 -11.13 9.99 20.87
N GLU A 10 -10.78 8.80 20.37
CA GLU A 10 -10.43 7.67 21.24
C GLU A 10 -9.31 8.02 22.24
N THR A 11 -8.23 8.68 21.78
CA THR A 11 -7.12 9.05 22.68
C THR A 11 -7.49 10.19 23.61
N LEU A 12 -8.28 11.17 23.14
CA LEU A 12 -8.75 12.30 23.94
C LEU A 12 -9.80 11.92 24.98
N THR A 13 -10.64 10.92 24.70
CA THR A 13 -11.65 10.41 25.64
C THR A 13 -11.11 9.29 26.52
N ARG A 14 -9.83 8.94 26.41
CA ARG A 14 -9.24 7.84 27.18
C ARG A 14 -9.25 8.18 28.68
N GLY A 15 -9.86 7.31 29.49
CA GLY A 15 -10.06 7.56 30.92
C GLY A 15 -11.22 8.52 31.23
N LEU A 16 -11.89 9.06 30.20
CA LEU A 16 -13.10 9.86 30.31
C LEU A 16 -14.30 9.06 29.78
N ARG A 17 -15.51 9.32 30.29
CA ARG A 17 -16.75 8.78 29.71
C ARG A 17 -17.20 9.63 28.51
N GLY A 18 -16.35 9.71 27.48
CA GLY A 18 -16.58 10.53 26.28
C GLY A 18 -16.97 9.72 25.05
N ASP A 19 -17.63 10.37 24.10
CA ASP A 19 -17.95 9.77 22.79
C ASP A 19 -16.70 9.70 21.90
N SER A 20 -16.24 8.48 21.63
CA SER A 20 -15.11 8.24 20.74
C SER A 20 -15.50 8.13 19.27
N THR A 21 -16.78 8.29 18.90
CA THR A 21 -17.27 8.09 17.54
C THR A 21 -16.59 9.02 16.54
N CYS A 22 -16.20 8.47 15.38
CA CYS A 22 -15.63 9.23 14.28
C CYS A 22 -16.59 10.34 13.82
N PRO A 23 -16.21 11.62 13.90
CA PRO A 23 -17.10 12.72 13.54
C PRO A 23 -17.40 12.77 12.04
N ARG A 24 -16.49 12.22 11.22
CA ARG A 24 -16.54 12.29 9.76
C ARG A 24 -17.49 11.26 9.16
N CYS A 25 -17.31 9.99 9.53
CA CYS A 25 -18.12 8.90 8.97
C CYS A 25 -19.24 8.42 9.89
N ARG A 26 -19.18 8.75 11.20
CA ARG A 26 -20.12 8.26 12.23
C ARG A 26 -20.19 6.73 12.36
N LEU A 27 -19.20 6.01 11.83
CA LEU A 27 -19.11 4.56 11.87
C LEU A 27 -17.93 4.12 12.74
N GLY A 28 -18.22 3.77 13.99
CA GLY A 28 -17.25 3.28 14.97
C GLY A 28 -16.38 4.38 15.60
N ALA A 29 -15.43 3.94 16.43
CA ALA A 29 -14.52 4.83 17.14
C ALA A 29 -13.50 5.49 16.20
N GLU A 30 -13.21 6.76 16.44
CA GLU A 30 -12.12 7.50 15.81
C GLU A 30 -10.79 7.04 16.40
N THR A 31 -10.21 6.05 15.74
CA THR A 31 -8.83 5.62 15.99
C THR A 31 -7.94 6.04 14.83
N ILE A 32 -6.62 6.09 15.04
CA ILE A 32 -5.68 6.36 13.93
C ILE A 32 -5.85 5.30 12.84
N SER A 33 -6.01 4.03 13.23
CA SER A 33 -6.27 2.92 12.29
C SER A 33 -7.54 3.14 11.48
N HIS A 34 -8.62 3.59 12.14
CA HIS A 34 -9.87 3.92 11.47
C HIS A 34 -9.66 5.01 10.42
N VAL A 35 -9.10 6.14 10.83
CA VAL A 35 -8.94 7.33 9.99
C VAL A 35 -7.98 7.08 8.83
N SER A 36 -6.85 6.42 9.09
CA SER A 36 -5.82 6.15 8.08
C SER A 36 -6.15 4.98 7.16
N GLY A 37 -6.99 4.04 7.59
CA GLY A 37 -7.19 2.75 6.92
C GLY A 37 -8.58 2.54 6.32
N VAL A 38 -9.66 2.86 7.04
CA VAL A 38 -11.02 2.36 6.71
C VAL A 38 -12.12 3.42 6.64
N CYS A 39 -11.92 4.61 7.19
CA CYS A 39 -12.95 5.65 7.31
C CYS A 39 -13.62 6.00 5.97
N GLY A 40 -14.90 5.71 5.76
CA GLY A 40 -15.58 5.97 4.47
C GLY A 40 -15.47 7.43 3.99
N ALA A 41 -15.56 8.39 4.92
CA ALA A 41 -15.44 9.83 4.63
C ALA A 41 -14.06 10.24 4.08
N LEU A 42 -13.02 9.44 4.30
CA LEU A 42 -11.64 9.72 3.84
C LEU A 42 -11.19 8.80 2.71
N LYS A 43 -12.14 8.19 1.98
CA LYS A 43 -11.83 7.34 0.84
C LYS A 43 -11.00 8.08 -0.21
N GLY A 44 -11.39 9.30 -0.59
CA GLY A 44 -10.67 10.11 -1.58
C GLY A 44 -9.21 10.37 -1.19
N PRO A 45 -8.94 10.96 -0.02
CA PRO A 45 -7.57 11.18 0.45
C PRO A 45 -6.75 9.89 0.62
N ARG A 46 -7.36 8.78 1.06
CA ARG A 46 -6.68 7.46 1.11
C ARG A 46 -6.26 6.96 -0.27
N LEU A 47 -7.15 7.09 -1.26
CA LEU A 47 -6.86 6.72 -2.64
C LEU A 47 -5.76 7.62 -3.21
N ALA A 48 -5.82 8.93 -3.00
CA ALA A 48 -4.78 9.87 -3.43
C ALA A 48 -3.40 9.53 -2.83
N ARG A 49 -3.35 9.14 -1.54
CA ARG A 49 -2.12 8.67 -0.89
C ARG A 49 -1.58 7.40 -1.55
N HIS A 50 -2.45 6.42 -1.80
CA HIS A 50 -2.08 5.15 -2.42
C HIS A 50 -1.59 5.37 -3.86
N ASN A 51 -2.34 6.09 -4.69
CA ASN A 51 -1.96 6.42 -6.06
C ASN A 51 -0.62 7.14 -6.12
N LYS A 52 -0.36 8.08 -5.20
CA LYS A 52 0.94 8.78 -5.16
C LYS A 52 2.12 7.84 -4.91
N ILE A 53 1.94 6.78 -4.11
CA ILE A 53 2.98 5.75 -3.94
C ILE A 53 3.11 4.92 -5.22
N CYS A 54 2.00 4.51 -5.84
CA CYS A 54 2.03 3.78 -7.11
C CYS A 54 2.78 4.57 -8.20
N ASP A 55 2.50 5.86 -8.35
CA ASP A 55 3.14 6.75 -9.31
C ASP A 55 4.66 6.84 -9.08
N LEU A 56 5.09 6.96 -7.82
CA LEU A 56 6.51 6.99 -7.48
C LEU A 56 7.22 5.69 -7.84
N VAL A 57 6.62 4.54 -7.50
CA VAL A 57 7.17 3.22 -7.81
C VAL A 57 7.21 2.98 -9.31
N ALA A 58 6.14 3.35 -10.03
CA ALA A 58 6.06 3.24 -11.48
C ALA A 58 7.18 4.05 -12.15
N LYS A 59 7.35 5.32 -11.74
CA LYS A 59 8.40 6.18 -12.28
C LYS A 59 9.80 5.63 -12.02
N GLU A 60 10.08 5.24 -10.78
CA GLU A 60 11.40 4.71 -10.41
C GLU A 60 11.73 3.43 -11.19
N ALA A 61 10.74 2.55 -11.39
CA ALA A 61 10.92 1.33 -12.17
C ALA A 61 11.16 1.62 -13.66
N VAL A 62 10.49 2.62 -14.24
CA VAL A 62 10.75 3.06 -15.62
C VAL A 62 12.18 3.57 -15.76
N ASP A 63 12.68 4.34 -14.79
CA ASP A 63 14.08 4.80 -14.75
C ASP A 63 15.08 3.62 -14.63
N HIS A 64 14.62 2.47 -14.12
CA HIS A 64 15.36 1.19 -14.07
C HIS A 64 15.10 0.26 -15.28
N GLY A 65 14.49 0.78 -16.35
CA GLY A 65 14.31 0.07 -17.62
C GLY A 65 13.13 -0.91 -17.64
N TRP A 66 12.14 -0.74 -16.76
CA TRP A 66 10.90 -1.51 -16.78
C TRP A 66 9.82 -0.84 -17.63
N SER A 67 9.06 -1.65 -18.37
CA SER A 67 7.73 -1.23 -18.83
C SER A 67 6.74 -1.41 -17.69
N VAL A 68 5.79 -0.49 -17.54
CA VAL A 68 4.78 -0.54 -16.47
C VAL A 68 3.36 -0.43 -17.01
N SER A 69 2.49 -1.28 -16.49
CA SER A 69 1.04 -1.20 -16.63
C SER A 69 0.43 -0.83 -15.28
N VAL A 70 -0.33 0.26 -15.23
CA VAL A 70 -0.99 0.77 -14.01
C VAL A 70 -2.45 0.31 -14.00
N GLU A 71 -2.87 -0.29 -12.89
CA GLU A 71 -4.20 -0.90 -12.69
C GLU A 71 -4.69 -1.79 -13.87
N PRO A 72 -3.86 -2.69 -14.44
CA PRO A 72 -4.29 -3.57 -15.52
C PRO A 72 -5.38 -4.53 -15.03
N SER A 73 -6.28 -4.93 -15.92
CA SER A 73 -7.44 -5.74 -15.57
C SER A 73 -7.35 -7.13 -16.20
N TYR A 74 -7.36 -8.15 -15.36
CA TYR A 74 -7.34 -9.56 -15.77
C TYR A 74 -8.62 -10.28 -15.34
N ILE A 75 -9.09 -11.22 -16.16
CA ILE A 75 -10.23 -12.08 -15.83
C ILE A 75 -9.70 -13.51 -15.68
N ILE A 76 -9.86 -14.08 -14.49
CA ILE A 76 -9.48 -15.46 -14.18
C ILE A 76 -10.69 -16.18 -13.60
N ASN A 77 -11.13 -17.26 -14.24
CA ASN A 77 -12.26 -18.07 -13.79
C ASN A 77 -13.52 -17.23 -13.46
N GLY A 78 -13.82 -16.23 -14.31
CA GLY A 78 -14.94 -15.30 -14.11
C GLY A 78 -14.73 -14.21 -13.04
N SER A 79 -13.61 -14.23 -12.31
CA SER A 79 -13.25 -13.20 -11.32
C SER A 79 -12.32 -12.16 -11.93
N ARG A 80 -12.60 -10.88 -11.67
CA ARG A 80 -11.76 -9.75 -12.12
C ARG A 80 -10.67 -9.45 -11.09
N LEU A 81 -9.41 -9.51 -11.51
CA LEU A 81 -8.25 -9.10 -10.72
C LEU A 81 -7.63 -7.85 -11.33
N ILE A 82 -7.42 -6.84 -10.49
CA ILE A 82 -6.81 -5.57 -10.87
C ILE A 82 -5.66 -5.32 -9.88
N PRO A 83 -4.43 -5.78 -10.15
CA PRO A 83 -3.26 -5.38 -9.36
C PRO A 83 -2.95 -3.91 -9.62
N ASP A 84 -2.31 -3.24 -8.65
CA ASP A 84 -1.95 -1.83 -8.84
C ASP A 84 -0.93 -1.63 -9.97
N LEU A 85 0.09 -2.49 -10.04
CA LEU A 85 1.21 -2.35 -10.97
C LEU A 85 1.67 -3.71 -11.51
N VAL A 86 1.87 -3.78 -12.82
CA VAL A 86 2.54 -4.91 -13.48
C VAL A 86 3.72 -4.38 -14.26
N PHE A 87 4.91 -4.86 -13.92
CA PHE A 87 6.17 -4.51 -14.55
C PHE A 87 6.65 -5.63 -15.45
N SER A 88 7.15 -5.28 -16.63
CA SER A 88 7.73 -6.26 -17.55
C SER A 88 9.02 -5.72 -18.18
N ARG A 89 9.97 -6.62 -18.35
CA ARG A 89 11.17 -6.44 -19.18
C ARG A 89 11.63 -7.82 -19.67
N PRO A 90 12.58 -7.92 -20.61
CA PRO A 90 13.14 -9.22 -20.97
C PRO A 90 13.54 -9.99 -19.72
N GLU A 91 13.27 -11.29 -19.71
CA GLU A 91 13.61 -12.24 -18.65
C GLU A 91 12.75 -12.19 -17.37
N LYS A 92 11.89 -11.18 -17.16
CA LYS A 92 11.12 -11.08 -15.91
C LYS A 92 9.85 -10.23 -15.99
N VAL A 93 8.80 -10.69 -15.31
CA VAL A 93 7.58 -9.92 -15.00
C VAL A 93 7.42 -9.83 -13.49
N VAL A 94 7.01 -8.68 -12.98
CA VAL A 94 6.77 -8.46 -11.54
C VAL A 94 5.42 -7.79 -11.34
N VAL A 95 4.55 -8.43 -10.58
CA VAL A 95 3.30 -7.83 -10.11
C VAL A 95 3.55 -7.23 -8.74
N VAL A 96 3.29 -5.94 -8.57
CA VAL A 96 3.38 -5.24 -7.29
C VAL A 96 2.03 -4.63 -6.95
N ASP A 97 1.56 -4.92 -5.74
CA ASP A 97 0.32 -4.34 -5.23
C ASP A 97 0.58 -3.60 -3.91
N VAL A 98 0.35 -2.29 -3.95
CA VAL A 98 0.65 -1.33 -2.89
C VAL A 98 -0.42 -1.41 -1.81
N THR A 99 0.00 -1.43 -0.55
CA THR A 99 -0.92 -1.35 0.57
C THR A 99 -0.36 -0.50 1.68
N ILE A 100 -1.22 0.37 2.24
CA ILE A 100 -0.83 1.27 3.33
C ILE A 100 -1.68 0.90 4.54
N ARG A 101 -1.02 0.44 5.61
CA ARG A 101 -1.67 0.05 6.87
C ARG A 101 -1.01 0.74 8.04
N LEU A 102 -1.77 0.96 9.11
CA LEU A 102 -1.16 1.36 10.36
C LEU A 102 -0.28 0.21 10.88
N GLU A 103 0.98 0.52 11.13
CA GLU A 103 1.98 -0.41 11.63
C GLU A 103 1.67 -0.86 13.07
N GLN A 104 1.01 -2.00 13.23
CA GLN A 104 0.74 -2.66 14.51
C GLN A 104 1.03 -4.16 14.40
N GLY A 105 1.88 -4.69 15.28
CA GLY A 105 2.28 -6.10 15.24
C GLY A 105 2.76 -6.54 13.85
N ASP A 106 2.21 -7.64 13.35
CA ASP A 106 2.54 -8.21 12.04
C ASP A 106 1.72 -7.64 10.87
N ALA A 107 0.92 -6.57 11.08
CA ALA A 107 -0.05 -6.09 10.10
C ALA A 107 0.53 -5.81 8.70
N LEU A 108 1.75 -5.29 8.61
CA LEU A 108 2.41 -5.04 7.32
C LEU A 108 2.82 -6.34 6.61
N LYS A 109 3.31 -7.33 7.36
CA LYS A 109 3.70 -8.63 6.83
C LYS A 109 2.47 -9.41 6.35
N GLU A 110 1.40 -9.39 7.14
CA GLU A 110 0.11 -9.99 6.78
C GLU A 110 -0.46 -9.33 5.52
N ALA A 111 -0.41 -8.00 5.42
CA ALA A 111 -0.86 -7.27 4.24
C ALA A 111 -0.13 -7.72 2.97
N ALA A 112 1.19 -7.89 3.04
CA ALA A 112 1.97 -8.38 1.91
C ALA A 112 1.51 -9.78 1.48
N LEU A 113 1.35 -10.69 2.44
CA LEU A 113 0.93 -12.07 2.19
C LEU A 113 -0.48 -12.15 1.62
N GLU A 114 -1.41 -11.33 2.10
CA GLU A 114 -2.77 -11.23 1.56
C GLU A 114 -2.75 -10.82 0.08
N LYS A 115 -1.96 -9.80 -0.28
CA LYS A 115 -1.83 -9.36 -1.68
C LYS A 115 -1.17 -10.42 -2.55
N MET A 116 -0.09 -11.05 -2.08
CA MET A 116 0.55 -12.17 -2.78
C MET A 116 -0.44 -13.31 -3.03
N ARG A 117 -1.23 -13.71 -2.03
CA ARG A 117 -2.25 -14.76 -2.19
C ARG A 117 -3.33 -14.36 -3.19
N LYS A 118 -3.79 -13.11 -3.15
CA LYS A 118 -4.82 -12.58 -4.06
C LYS A 118 -4.37 -12.61 -5.52
N TYR A 119 -3.12 -12.23 -5.80
CA TYR A 119 -2.63 -12.05 -7.17
C TYR A 119 -1.77 -13.20 -7.68
N ARG A 120 -1.42 -14.19 -6.85
CA ARG A 120 -0.77 -15.44 -7.29
C ARG A 120 -1.40 -16.09 -8.53
N PRO A 121 -2.75 -16.12 -8.70
CA PRO A 121 -3.35 -16.67 -9.92
C PRO A 121 -2.88 -16.00 -11.23
N LEU A 122 -2.38 -14.76 -11.17
CA LEU A 122 -1.84 -14.06 -12.34
C LEU A 122 -0.51 -14.66 -12.83
N GLU A 123 0.23 -15.41 -11.99
CA GLU A 123 1.54 -15.97 -12.36
C GLU A 123 1.46 -16.81 -13.63
N GLN A 124 0.48 -17.73 -13.71
CA GLN A 124 0.33 -18.59 -14.87
C GLN A 124 -0.10 -17.83 -16.13
N LEU A 125 -1.02 -16.87 -15.97
CA LEU A 125 -1.54 -16.07 -17.08
C LEU A 125 -0.45 -15.18 -17.67
N LEU A 126 0.28 -14.45 -16.82
CA LEU A 126 1.35 -13.55 -17.26
C LEU A 126 2.56 -14.33 -17.79
N LEU A 127 2.86 -15.51 -17.26
CA LEU A 127 3.89 -16.39 -17.82
C LEU A 127 3.54 -16.77 -19.26
N GLN A 128 2.27 -17.09 -19.56
CA GLN A 128 1.82 -17.41 -20.91
C GLN A 128 1.83 -16.20 -21.84
N GLU A 129 1.46 -15.02 -21.33
CA GLU A 129 1.42 -13.77 -22.11
C GLU A 129 2.83 -13.26 -22.46
N PHE A 130 3.74 -13.25 -21.50
CA PHE A 130 5.07 -12.65 -21.66
C PHE A 130 6.19 -13.65 -21.94
N ASN A 131 5.96 -14.95 -21.74
CA ASN A 131 6.96 -16.02 -21.83
C ASN A 131 8.17 -15.80 -20.88
N TRP A 132 7.97 -15.08 -19.78
CA TRP A 132 8.99 -14.80 -18.77
C TRP A 132 8.51 -15.19 -17.37
N PRO A 133 9.42 -15.59 -16.45
CA PRO A 133 9.10 -15.83 -15.05
C PRO A 133 8.38 -14.64 -14.41
N VAL A 134 7.35 -14.93 -13.63
CA VAL A 134 6.51 -13.95 -12.94
C VAL A 134 6.72 -14.03 -11.44
N GLU A 135 6.94 -12.88 -10.80
CA GLU A 135 6.93 -12.75 -9.35
C GLU A 135 5.78 -11.86 -8.90
N VAL A 136 5.11 -12.24 -7.80
CA VAL A 136 4.04 -11.43 -7.20
C VAL A 136 4.46 -10.96 -5.81
N HIS A 137 4.40 -9.66 -5.59
CA HIS A 137 4.75 -9.04 -4.31
C HIS A 137 3.66 -8.08 -3.84
N GLY A 138 3.38 -8.12 -2.53
CA GLY A 138 2.71 -7.00 -1.88
C GLY A 138 3.75 -5.99 -1.43
N LEU A 139 3.51 -4.70 -1.65
CA LEU A 139 4.34 -3.59 -1.17
C LEU A 139 3.63 -2.89 0.01
N PRO A 140 3.76 -3.41 1.24
CA PRO A 140 3.22 -2.77 2.42
C PRO A 140 4.07 -1.58 2.87
N ILE A 141 3.42 -0.44 3.15
CA ILE A 141 4.06 0.73 3.76
C ILE A 141 3.27 1.13 5.00
N GLY A 142 3.97 1.45 6.09
CA GLY A 142 3.34 1.98 7.29
C GLY A 142 2.67 3.33 7.02
N ALA A 143 1.47 3.54 7.55
CA ALA A 143 0.78 4.83 7.53
C ALA A 143 1.59 5.92 8.27
N CYS A 144 2.40 5.55 9.27
CA CYS A 144 3.34 6.45 9.94
C CYS A 144 4.78 6.34 9.40
N GLY A 145 4.94 5.71 8.24
CA GLY A 145 6.21 5.58 7.51
C GLY A 145 7.08 4.41 7.94
N ALA A 146 6.57 3.45 8.71
CA ALA A 146 7.30 2.22 8.98
C ALA A 146 7.63 1.46 7.68
N TRP A 147 8.85 0.92 7.66
CA TRP A 147 9.36 0.09 6.57
C TRP A 147 9.53 -1.34 7.07
N CYS A 148 9.33 -2.32 6.21
CA CYS A 148 9.44 -3.73 6.57
C CYS A 148 10.08 -4.56 5.45
N ARG A 149 10.57 -5.76 5.80
CA ARG A 149 11.26 -6.64 4.86
C ARG A 149 10.45 -6.98 3.60
N PRO A 150 9.14 -7.29 3.65
CA PRO A 150 8.35 -7.50 2.44
C PRO A 150 8.36 -6.31 1.46
N ALA A 151 8.40 -5.08 1.97
CA ALA A 151 8.50 -3.88 1.13
C ALA A 151 9.85 -3.83 0.40
N SER A 152 10.95 -4.17 1.08
CA SER A 152 12.26 -4.31 0.44
C SER A 152 12.27 -5.39 -0.63
N LEU A 153 11.67 -6.57 -0.38
CA LEU A 153 11.61 -7.66 -1.36
C LEU A 153 10.88 -7.25 -2.64
N ALA A 154 9.79 -6.48 -2.52
CA ALA A 154 9.06 -5.95 -3.67
C ALA A 154 9.93 -5.01 -4.53
N LEU A 155 10.71 -4.12 -3.91
CA LEU A 155 11.62 -3.22 -4.63
C LEU A 155 12.85 -3.94 -5.19
N ASP A 156 13.40 -4.89 -4.43
CA ASP A 156 14.51 -5.73 -4.86
C ASP A 156 14.16 -6.54 -6.11
N ALA A 157 12.91 -7.00 -6.22
CA ALA A 157 12.41 -7.70 -7.40
C ALA A 157 12.46 -6.85 -8.68
N LEU A 158 12.39 -5.52 -8.53
CA LEU A 158 12.53 -4.52 -9.58
C LEU A 158 13.98 -4.05 -9.77
N GLY A 159 14.92 -4.52 -8.94
CA GLY A 159 16.30 -4.05 -8.93
C GLY A 159 16.50 -2.70 -8.25
N ILE A 160 15.49 -2.18 -7.55
CA ILE A 160 15.54 -0.88 -6.87
C ILE A 160 16.05 -1.10 -5.44
N LYS A 161 17.32 -0.79 -5.21
CA LYS A 161 18.00 -0.98 -3.91
C LYS A 161 18.30 0.32 -3.16
N ASP A 162 17.90 1.46 -3.73
CA ASP A 162 18.22 2.76 -3.17
C ASP A 162 17.45 3.03 -1.86
N GLU A 163 18.20 3.17 -0.76
CA GLU A 163 17.65 3.58 0.53
C GLU A 163 16.99 4.97 0.48
N SER A 164 17.48 5.86 -0.39
CA SER A 164 16.90 7.19 -0.55
C SER A 164 15.47 7.11 -1.07
N PHE A 165 15.22 6.22 -2.04
CA PHE A 165 13.88 5.92 -2.54
C PHE A 165 12.97 5.28 -1.47
N GLN A 166 13.49 4.32 -0.69
CA GLN A 166 12.73 3.75 0.45
C GLN A 166 12.30 4.84 1.45
N ARG A 167 13.21 5.76 1.79
CA ARG A 167 12.92 6.90 2.67
C ARG A 167 11.91 7.85 2.05
N LEU A 168 11.94 8.06 0.73
CA LEU A 168 10.96 8.88 0.00
C LEU A 168 9.56 8.27 0.12
N LEU A 169 9.41 6.97 -0.10
CA LEU A 169 8.12 6.27 0.02
C LEU A 169 7.58 6.33 1.46
N SER A 170 8.41 6.02 2.46
CA SER A 170 8.05 6.12 3.88
C SER A 170 7.61 7.54 4.27
N ARG A 171 8.36 8.56 3.84
CA ARG A 171 8.01 9.98 4.10
C ARG A 171 6.72 10.38 3.41
N THR A 172 6.51 9.94 2.17
CA THR A 172 5.30 10.23 1.41
C THR A 172 4.08 9.64 2.10
N SER A 173 4.13 8.38 2.52
CA SER A 173 3.04 7.75 3.29
C SER A 173 2.71 8.51 4.56
N LEU A 174 3.74 8.89 5.34
CA LEU A 174 3.58 9.65 6.57
C LEU A 174 2.97 11.05 6.34
N ILE A 175 3.51 11.81 5.39
CA ILE A 175 3.05 13.18 5.10
C ILE A 175 1.61 13.16 4.60
N CYS A 176 1.28 12.25 3.68
CA CYS A 176 -0.08 12.13 3.18
C CYS A 176 -1.04 11.71 4.30
N THR A 177 -0.66 10.77 5.17
CA THR A 177 -1.47 10.38 6.34
C THR A 177 -1.66 11.56 7.29
N TYR A 178 -0.61 12.36 7.54
CA TYR A 178 -0.70 13.56 8.35
C TYR A 178 -1.66 14.60 7.76
N ASN A 179 -1.60 14.85 6.45
CA ASN A 179 -2.48 15.81 5.79
C ASN A 179 -3.96 15.37 5.90
N MET A 180 -4.24 14.07 5.69
CA MET A 180 -5.59 13.52 5.85
C MET A 180 -6.18 13.77 7.24
N LEU A 181 -5.33 13.82 8.26
CA LEU A 181 -5.77 14.02 9.64
C LEU A 181 -6.13 15.47 9.94
N ARG A 182 -5.59 16.44 9.17
CA ARG A 182 -5.84 17.88 9.36
C ARG A 182 -7.12 18.38 8.69
N ASP A 183 -7.55 17.73 7.61
CA ASP A 183 -8.80 18.03 6.88
C ASP A 183 -10.02 17.48 7.62
#